data_AF-A0A7R9IUI2-F1
#
_entry.id   AF-A0A7R9IUI2-F1
#
_cell.length_a   1.000
_cell.length_b   1.000
_cell.length_c   1.000
_cell.angle_alpha   90.00
_cell.angle_beta   90.00
_cell.angle_gamma   90.00
#
_symmetry.space_group_name_H-M   'P 1'
#
loop_
_entity.id
_entity.type
_entity.pdbx_description
1 polymer ?
#
loop_
_entity_poly.entity_id
_entity_poly.type
_entity_poly.pdbx_seq_one_letter_code
_entity_poly.pdbx_strand_id
1 'polypeptide(L)'
;GVVKDTIRYRETNGVTRNDFLQLLIQLKNKETLLEDRSKEDAHLRHQIDLVDSKAEQLEFTDSLMTDQCFVFFLAGFETSSTTMSFALYELAVNPDIQERLGAEIDEVLQKHKGKISYDAIHEMSYLDRVVK
;
A
#
# COMPACT_ATOMS: atom_id res chain seq x y z
N GLY A 1 -5.02 11.42 13.58
CA GLY A 1 -5.27 11.28 12.13
C GLY A 1 -4.84 9.89 11.71
N VAL A 2 -5.57 9.24 10.80
CA VAL A 2 -5.49 7.77 10.59
C VAL A 2 -4.05 7.25 10.40
N VAL A 3 -3.24 7.92 9.59
CA VAL A 3 -1.83 7.52 9.34
C VAL A 3 -1.02 7.57 10.64
N LYS A 4 -1.02 8.71 11.33
CA LYS A 4 -0.33 8.90 12.62
C LYS A 4 -0.79 7.92 13.70
N ASP A 5 -2.10 7.69 13.80
CA ASP A 5 -2.68 6.76 14.77
C ASP A 5 -2.26 5.32 14.46
N THR A 6 -2.19 4.96 13.18
CA THR A 6 -1.72 3.64 12.73
C THR A 6 -0.23 3.44 13.00
N ILE A 7 0.62 4.43 12.70
CA ILE A 7 2.07 4.38 13.00
C ILE A 7 2.29 4.16 14.50
N ARG A 8 1.69 5.01 15.33
CA ARG A 8 1.80 4.92 16.79
C ARG A 8 1.34 3.56 17.32
N TYR A 9 0.21 3.05 16.82
CA TYR A 9 -0.27 1.73 17.20
C TYR A 9 0.74 0.64 16.85
N ARG A 10 1.30 0.67 15.63
CA ARG A 10 2.27 -0.33 15.18
C ARG A 10 3.54 -0.31 16.00
N GLU A 11 4.09 0.88 16.28
CA GLU A 11 5.29 1.05 17.09
C GLU A 11 5.07 0.57 18.53
N THR A 12 3.95 0.97 19.15
CA THR A 12 3.65 0.62 20.55
C THR A 12 3.39 -0.88 20.75
N ASN A 13 2.83 -1.54 19.73
CA ASN A 13 2.45 -2.96 19.81
C ASN A 13 3.44 -3.88 19.07
N GLY A 14 4.55 -3.36 18.54
CA GLY A 14 5.52 -4.14 17.77
C GLY A 14 4.94 -4.79 16.50
N VAL A 15 3.89 -4.21 15.92
CA VAL A 15 3.22 -4.76 14.74
C VAL A 15 3.99 -4.38 13.49
N THR A 16 4.48 -5.39 12.77
CA THR A 16 5.15 -5.21 11.48
C THR A 16 4.28 -5.77 10.36
N ARG A 17 4.12 -5.04 9.26
CA ARG A 17 3.37 -5.51 8.08
C ARG A 17 4.17 -5.24 6.82
N ASN A 18 4.13 -6.15 5.85
CA ASN A 18 4.80 -5.94 4.58
C ASN A 18 3.98 -5.00 3.69
N ASP A 19 3.95 -3.70 4.01
CA ASP A 19 3.18 -2.68 3.30
C ASP A 19 3.94 -1.34 3.17
N PHE A 20 3.37 -0.43 2.38
CA PHE A 20 3.96 0.89 2.11
C PHE A 20 4.20 1.70 3.38
N LEU A 21 3.26 1.68 4.33
CA LEU A 21 3.42 2.42 5.60
C LEU A 21 4.60 1.87 6.42
N GLN A 22 4.84 0.56 6.38
CA GLN A 22 6.00 -0.04 7.01
C GLN A 22 7.32 0.43 6.40
N LEU A 23 7.39 0.59 5.08
CA LEU A 23 8.57 1.13 4.40
C LEU A 23 8.84 2.57 4.87
N LEU A 24 7.79 3.40 4.98
CA LEU A 24 7.93 4.78 5.49
C LEU A 24 8.42 4.80 6.95
N ILE A 25 7.89 3.92 7.82
CA ILE A 25 8.35 3.80 9.22
C ILE A 25 9.83 3.39 9.28
N GLN A 26 10.24 2.43 8.44
CA GLN A 26 11.64 1.98 8.37
C GLN A 26 12.58 3.09 7.88
N LEU A 27 12.16 3.88 6.90
CA LEU A 27 12.92 5.03 6.39
C LEU A 27 13.08 6.09 7.48
N LYS A 28 11.98 6.48 8.15
CA LYS A 28 12.00 7.42 9.28
C LYS A 28 12.96 6.97 10.38
N ASN A 29 12.87 5.72 10.82
CA ASN A 29 13.74 5.21 11.88
C ASN A 29 15.22 5.16 11.46
N LYS A 30 15.50 4.86 10.18
CA LYS A 30 16.87 4.84 9.66
C LYS A 30 17.49 6.25 9.63
N GLU A 31 16.70 7.26 9.26
CA GLU A 31 17.12 8.67 9.30
C GLU A 31 17.45 9.09 10.73
N THR A 32 16.56 8.82 11.70
CA THR A 32 16.81 9.11 13.12
C THR A 32 18.09 8.45 13.65
N LEU A 33 18.35 7.19 13.28
CA LEU A 33 19.58 6.49 13.67
C LEU A 33 20.86 7.08 13.05
N LEU A 34 20.77 7.67 11.85
CA LEU A 34 21.90 8.34 11.20
C LEU A 34 22.18 9.69 11.88
N GLU A 35 21.13 10.45 12.20
CA GLU A 35 21.24 11.70 12.94
C GLU A 35 21.93 11.49 14.30
N ASP A 36 21.51 10.48 15.06
CA ASP A 36 22.08 10.23 16.38
C ASP A 36 23.55 9.80 16.33
N ARG A 37 23.94 8.94 15.38
CA ARG A 37 25.36 8.57 15.20
C ARG A 37 26.24 9.73 14.75
N SER A 38 25.69 10.65 13.96
CA SER A 38 26.44 11.84 13.52
C SER A 38 26.78 12.78 14.68
N LYS A 39 25.92 12.84 15.71
CA LYS A 39 26.16 13.65 16.91
C LYS A 39 27.31 13.09 17.76
N GLU A 40 27.56 11.78 17.69
CA GLU A 40 28.58 11.07 18.47
C GLU A 40 29.93 10.97 17.74
N ASP A 41 29.95 10.87 16.40
CA ASP A 41 31.16 10.68 15.60
C ASP A 41 31.48 11.89 14.70
N ALA A 42 32.57 12.59 15.03
CA ALA A 42 33.03 13.77 14.29
C ALA A 42 33.47 13.47 12.84
N HIS A 43 33.96 12.26 12.53
CA HIS A 43 34.30 11.87 11.16
C HIS A 43 33.04 11.59 10.33
N LEU A 44 32.03 10.97 10.94
CA LEU A 44 30.76 10.70 10.27
C LEU A 44 30.00 12.00 9.96
N ARG A 45 30.10 13.00 10.85
CA ARG A 45 29.59 14.36 10.65
C ARG A 45 30.09 15.00 9.37
N HIS A 46 31.40 14.94 9.12
CA HIS A 46 31.99 15.51 7.91
C HIS A 46 31.53 14.79 6.63
N GLN A 47 31.31 13.47 6.72
CA GLN A 47 30.82 12.67 5.60
C GLN A 47 29.33 12.89 5.31
N ILE A 48 28.52 13.11 6.36
CA ILE A 48 27.10 13.46 6.25
C ILE A 48 26.96 14.87 5.67
N ASP A 49 27.69 15.88 6.18
CA ASP A 49 27.65 17.26 5.66
C ASP A 49 27.98 17.34 4.15
N LEU A 50 28.88 16.48 3.66
CA LEU A 50 29.23 16.38 2.23
C LEU A 50 28.08 15.80 1.39
N VAL A 51 27.30 14.87 1.94
CA VAL A 51 26.11 14.27 1.29
C VAL A 51 24.90 15.21 1.39
N ASP A 52 24.80 15.97 2.48
CA ASP A 52 23.73 16.93 2.79
C ASP A 52 23.67 18.10 1.81
N SER A 53 24.82 18.48 1.23
CA SER A 53 24.90 19.60 0.30
C SER A 53 24.19 19.37 -1.06
N LYS A 54 23.70 18.15 -1.34
CA LYS A 54 23.06 17.80 -2.61
C LYS A 54 21.67 17.15 -2.51
N ALA A 55 21.27 16.73 -1.31
CA ALA A 55 19.93 16.25 -1.03
C ALA A 55 19.24 17.33 -0.20
N GLU A 56 18.27 18.06 -0.76
CA GLU A 56 17.31 18.77 0.09
C GLU A 56 16.82 17.78 1.15
N GLN A 57 17.11 18.08 2.42
CA GLN A 57 16.77 17.25 3.57
C GLN A 57 15.26 17.01 3.61
N LEU A 58 14.83 15.90 3.02
CA LEU A 58 13.48 15.38 3.13
C LEU A 58 13.36 14.76 4.52
N GLU A 59 13.17 15.60 5.53
CA GLU A 59 12.92 15.16 6.91
C GLU A 59 11.66 14.28 6.92
N PHE A 60 11.77 13.00 7.30
CA PHE A 60 10.64 12.07 7.39
C PHE A 60 9.74 12.36 8.60
N THR A 61 9.07 13.50 8.54
CA THR A 61 8.06 13.92 9.52
C THR A 61 6.77 13.11 9.37
N ASP A 62 5.97 13.06 10.44
CA ASP A 62 4.62 12.48 10.41
C ASP A 62 3.74 13.14 9.32
N SER A 63 3.95 14.43 9.02
CA SER A 63 3.23 15.16 7.99
C SER A 63 3.61 14.65 6.61
N LEU A 64 4.91 14.59 6.31
CA LEU A 64 5.40 14.05 5.03
C LEU A 64 4.89 12.62 4.80
N MET A 65 4.97 11.75 5.81
CA MET A 65 4.45 10.39 5.70
C MET A 65 2.95 10.37 5.41
N THR A 66 2.18 11.28 6.02
CA THR A 66 0.74 11.42 5.77
C THR A 66 0.48 11.88 4.34
N ASP A 67 1.24 12.87 3.85
CA ASP A 67 1.12 13.41 2.49
C ASP A 67 1.46 12.33 1.45
N GLN A 68 2.54 11.56 1.66
CA GLN A 68 2.90 10.45 0.76
C GLN A 68 1.83 9.34 0.75
N CYS A 69 1.27 9.00 1.91
CA CYS A 69 0.14 8.07 1.98
C CYS A 69 -1.08 8.59 1.21
N PHE A 70 -1.36 9.88 1.30
CA PHE A 70 -2.47 10.50 0.59
C PHE A 70 -2.28 10.48 -0.92
N VAL A 71 -1.10 10.86 -1.41
CA VAL A 71 -0.78 10.82 -2.85
C VAL A 71 -0.87 9.38 -3.39
N PHE A 72 -0.30 8.41 -2.68
CA PHE A 72 -0.37 7.01 -3.09
C PHE A 72 -1.82 6.50 -3.14
N PHE A 73 -2.63 6.85 -2.14
CA PHE A 73 -4.05 6.51 -2.12
C PHE A 73 -4.79 7.14 -3.30
N LEU A 74 -4.61 8.44 -3.54
CA LEU A 74 -5.31 9.16 -4.61
C LEU A 74 -4.98 8.59 -6.00
N ALA A 75 -3.70 8.33 -6.25
CA ALA A 75 -3.24 7.76 -7.52
C ALA A 75 -3.87 6.38 -7.81
N GLY A 76 -4.02 5.53 -6.79
CA GLY A 76 -4.68 4.24 -6.92
C GLY A 76 -6.21 4.32 -6.93
N PHE A 77 -6.78 5.31 -6.25
CA PHE A 77 -8.22 5.45 -6.06
C PHE A 77 -8.93 5.84 -7.36
N GLU A 78 -8.46 6.88 -8.05
CA GLU A 78 -9.16 7.41 -9.24
C GLU A 78 -9.24 6.36 -10.35
N THR A 79 -8.12 5.70 -10.64
CA THR A 79 -8.04 4.65 -11.67
C THR A 79 -8.89 3.44 -11.31
N SER A 80 -8.70 2.88 -10.11
CA SER A 80 -9.42 1.68 -9.66
C SER A 80 -10.92 1.92 -9.52
N SER A 81 -11.35 3.06 -8.97
CA SER A 81 -12.77 3.40 -8.82
C SER A 81 -13.45 3.56 -10.18
N THR A 82 -12.76 4.16 -11.15
CA THR A 82 -13.26 4.28 -12.53
C THR A 82 -13.41 2.90 -13.17
N THR A 83 -12.38 2.06 -13.12
CA THR A 83 -12.44 0.68 -13.65
C THR A 83 -13.57 -0.12 -13.02
N MET A 84 -13.72 -0.08 -11.70
CA MET A 84 -14.81 -0.76 -11.00
C MET A 84 -16.19 -0.24 -11.42
N SER A 85 -16.32 1.08 -11.59
CA SER A 85 -17.59 1.69 -12.00
C SER A 85 -18.02 1.21 -13.39
N PHE A 86 -17.08 1.17 -14.36
CA PHE A 86 -17.37 0.65 -15.69
C PHE A 86 -17.65 -0.86 -15.68
N ALA A 87 -16.86 -1.66 -14.96
CA ALA A 87 -17.08 -3.09 -14.85
C ALA A 87 -18.47 -3.40 -14.26
N LEU A 88 -18.86 -2.73 -13.17
CA LEU A 88 -20.18 -2.90 -12.55
C LEU A 88 -21.31 -2.43 -13.46
N TYR A 89 -21.11 -1.34 -14.21
CA TYR A 89 -22.08 -0.87 -15.19
C TYR A 89 -22.30 -1.89 -16.31
N GLU A 90 -21.22 -2.39 -16.92
CA GLU A 90 -21.29 -3.40 -17.98
C GLU A 90 -21.94 -4.70 -17.48
N LEU A 91 -21.63 -5.14 -16.25
CA LEU A 91 -22.30 -6.29 -15.64
C LEU A 91 -23.81 -6.04 -15.44
N ALA A 92 -24.21 -4.86 -15.00
CA ALA A 92 -25.61 -4.54 -14.75
C ALA A 92 -26.46 -4.50 -16.03
N VAL A 93 -25.87 -4.15 -17.17
CA VAL A 93 -26.57 -4.10 -18.48
C VAL A 93 -26.43 -5.38 -19.30
N ASN A 94 -25.54 -6.31 -18.90
CA ASN A 94 -25.36 -7.64 -19.51
C ASN A 94 -25.58 -8.77 -18.48
N PRO A 95 -26.86 -9.12 -18.18
CA PRO A 95 -27.18 -10.10 -17.13
C PRO A 95 -26.60 -11.50 -17.36
N ASP A 96 -26.45 -11.92 -18.62
CA ASP A 96 -25.87 -13.21 -19.01
C ASP A 96 -24.38 -13.29 -18.63
N ILE A 97 -23.64 -12.20 -18.81
CA ILE A 97 -22.24 -12.08 -18.39
C ILE A 97 -22.17 -12.08 -16.85
N GLN A 98 -23.07 -11.36 -16.19
CA GLN A 98 -23.13 -11.31 -14.73
C GLN A 98 -23.42 -12.67 -14.09
N GLU A 99 -24.39 -13.41 -14.62
CA GLU A 99 -24.73 -14.77 -14.16
C GLU A 99 -23.55 -15.73 -14.36
N ARG A 100 -22.89 -15.66 -15.53
CA ARG A 100 -21.72 -16.48 -15.81
C ARG A 100 -20.55 -16.18 -14.87
N LEU A 101 -20.31 -14.91 -14.58
CA LEU A 101 -19.29 -14.50 -13.61
C LEU A 101 -19.63 -14.99 -12.21
N GLY A 102 -20.88 -14.83 -11.77
CA GLY A 102 -21.35 -15.36 -10.49
C GLY A 102 -21.13 -16.86 -10.36
N ALA A 103 -21.45 -17.62 -11.42
CA ALA A 103 -21.24 -19.06 -11.44
C ALA A 103 -19.75 -19.45 -11.30
N GLU A 104 -18.83 -18.75 -11.99
CA GLU A 104 -17.38 -19.00 -11.81
C GLU A 104 -16.95 -18.71 -10.36
N ILE A 105 -17.38 -17.57 -9.80
CA ILE A 105 -17.03 -17.18 -8.43
C ILE A 105 -17.52 -18.25 -7.44
N ASP A 106 -18.77 -18.70 -7.57
CA ASP A 106 -19.34 -19.72 -6.69
C ASP A 106 -18.61 -21.06 -6.82
N GLU A 107 -18.29 -21.50 -8.04
CA GLU A 107 -17.54 -22.73 -8.30
C GLU A 107 -16.16 -22.70 -7.64
N VAL A 108 -15.42 -21.61 -7.87
CA VAL A 108 -14.08 -21.45 -7.31
C VAL A 108 -14.14 -21.35 -5.78
N LEU A 109 -15.07 -20.58 -5.21
CA LEU A 109 -15.21 -20.50 -3.76
C LEU A 109 -15.58 -21.85 -3.14
N GLN A 110 -16.44 -22.65 -3.76
CA GLN A 110 -16.74 -24.00 -3.28
C GLN A 110 -15.48 -24.88 -3.25
N LYS A 111 -14.66 -24.85 -4.30
CA LYS A 111 -13.37 -25.55 -4.35
C LYS A 111 -12.42 -25.11 -3.22
N HIS A 112 -12.44 -23.83 -2.86
CA HIS A 112 -11.62 -23.22 -1.80
C HIS A 112 -12.30 -23.18 -0.42
N LYS A 113 -13.33 -24.01 -0.17
CA LYS A 113 -14.05 -24.12 1.12
C LYS A 113 -14.65 -22.79 1.59
N GLY A 114 -15.15 -22.00 0.64
CA GLY A 114 -15.74 -20.67 0.86
C GLY A 114 -14.73 -19.58 1.23
N LYS A 115 -13.42 -19.83 1.11
CA LYS A 115 -12.39 -18.86 1.48
C LYS A 115 -11.93 -18.07 0.27
N ILE A 116 -11.97 -16.74 0.40
CA ILE A 116 -11.29 -15.84 -0.53
C ILE A 116 -9.80 -15.85 -0.16
N SER A 117 -9.01 -16.56 -0.96
CA SER A 117 -7.55 -16.65 -0.86
C SER A 117 -6.90 -16.13 -2.14
N TYR A 118 -5.57 -15.95 -2.11
CA TYR A 118 -4.81 -15.59 -3.32
C TYR A 118 -5.01 -16.64 -4.42
N ASP A 119 -4.91 -17.93 -4.07
CA ASP A 119 -5.09 -19.03 -5.01
C ASP A 119 -6.53 -19.07 -5.55
N ALA A 120 -7.54 -18.79 -4.72
CA ALA A 120 -8.92 -18.72 -5.18
C ALA A 120 -9.11 -17.60 -6.21
N ILE A 121 -8.64 -16.38 -5.94
CA ILE A 121 -8.76 -15.27 -6.89
C ILE A 121 -7.99 -15.57 -8.19
N HIS A 122 -6.81 -16.19 -8.09
CA HIS A 122 -6.00 -16.54 -9.25
C HIS A 122 -6.68 -17.56 -10.17
N GLU A 123 -7.56 -18.42 -9.63
CA GLU A 123 -8.33 -19.38 -10.40
C GLU A 123 -9.59 -18.79 -11.06
N MET A 124 -9.99 -17.55 -10.73
CA MET A 124 -11.14 -16.86 -11.33
C MET A 124 -10.78 -16.22 -12.67
N SER A 125 -10.62 -17.06 -13.69
CA SER A 125 -10.15 -16.66 -15.02
C SER A 125 -11.11 -15.72 -15.78
N TYR A 126 -12.41 -15.85 -15.55
CA TYR A 126 -13.46 -15.04 -16.17
C TYR A 126 -13.59 -13.70 -15.45
N LEU A 127 -13.47 -13.67 -14.12
CA LEU A 127 -13.32 -12.42 -13.37
C LEU A 127 -12.16 -11.58 -13.91
N ASP A 128 -11.00 -12.19 -14.18
CA ASP A 128 -9.85 -11.48 -14.74
C ASP A 128 -10.15 -10.84 -16.11
N ARG A 129 -10.99 -11.49 -16.93
CA ARG A 129 -11.44 -10.95 -18.24
C ARG A 129 -12.52 -9.89 -18.15
N VAL A 130 -13.27 -9.85 -17.05
CA VAL A 130 -14.28 -8.80 -16.80
C VAL A 130 -13.58 -7.51 -16.34
N VAL A 131 -12.47 -7.63 -15.61
CA VAL A 131 -11.73 -6.49 -15.05
C VAL A 131 -10.70 -5.91 -16.04
N LYS A 132 -10.20 -6.69 -17.00
CA LYS A 132 -9.16 -6.30 -17.98
C LYS A 132 -9.70 -6.16 -19.39
#